data_AF-A0A7S4UGN5-F1
#
_entry.id   AF-A0A7S4UGN5-F1
#
_cell.length_a   1.000
_cell.length_b   1.000
_cell.length_c   1.000
_cell.angle_alpha   90.00
_cell.angle_beta   90.00
_cell.angle_gamma   90.00
#
_symmetry.space_group_name_H-M   'P 1'
#
loop_
_entity.id
_entity.type
_entity.pdbx_description
1 polymer ?
#
loop_
_entity_poly.entity_id
_entity_poly.type
_entity_poly.pdbx_seq_one_letter_code
_entity_poly.pdbx_strand_id
1 'polypeptide(L)'
;AAQHEGPPSFFYYTGAGRAFYPAEDGSTVYLRAEDRDPADLRCQPMTFSRLITLCDRMADSGFEFLIIGGWALDICHGEQSREHDDVDLCIWGHERDRFEAFLLGVCRCRKVERHTIEDGTCKTVFYLPDGAHGEAMGIRAEGSSLVLEGRIWECWVPRSAVGAPFGTAVIGGRALPIGCLELLVKMQLKWSYHKEDWEVIQRLRGHCDEELLKRIFCKQKPRDRLTMCEVLREEADWASAEFWWPEAACSEAGGWAGWAEWEADGAEWADGGEAAAPAYEERPATEAAAAG
;
A
#
# COMPACT_ATOMS: atom_id res chain seq x y z
N ALA A 1 25.27 32.35 -30.21
CA ALA A 1 24.65 32.53 -28.90
C ALA A 1 23.15 32.28 -29.07
N ALA A 2 22.73 31.03 -28.94
CA ALA A 2 21.32 30.67 -28.88
C ALA A 2 21.00 30.46 -27.40
N GLN A 3 20.19 31.35 -26.83
CA GLN A 3 19.69 31.21 -25.47
C GLN A 3 18.66 30.08 -25.50
N HIS A 4 18.99 28.97 -24.84
CA HIS A 4 17.99 27.98 -24.43
C HIS A 4 17.12 28.65 -23.37
N GLU A 5 15.98 29.20 -23.79
CA GLU A 5 14.89 29.50 -22.87
C GLU A 5 14.33 28.15 -22.40
N GLY A 6 14.62 27.79 -21.15
CA GLY A 6 13.99 26.66 -20.49
C GLY A 6 12.48 26.88 -20.39
N PRO A 7 11.69 25.80 -20.25
CA PRO A 7 10.24 25.91 -20.18
C PRO A 7 9.83 26.83 -18.99
N PRO A 8 8.81 27.68 -19.17
CA PRO A 8 8.37 28.59 -18.12
C PRO A 8 7.88 27.79 -16.91
N SER A 9 8.46 28.09 -15.75
CA SER A 9 8.00 27.59 -14.45
C SER A 9 6.63 28.22 -14.15
N PHE A 10 5.55 27.46 -14.35
CA PHE A 10 4.21 27.92 -13.98
C PHE A 10 4.00 27.75 -12.47
N PHE A 11 3.92 28.87 -11.76
CA PHE A 11 3.52 28.90 -10.36
C PHE A 11 2.00 29.06 -10.29
N TYR A 12 1.29 28.02 -9.85
CA TYR A 12 -0.12 28.16 -9.48
C TYR A 12 -0.22 28.50 -8.00
N TYR A 13 -0.47 29.76 -7.68
CA TYR A 13 -0.85 30.15 -6.32
C TYR A 13 -2.36 29.94 -6.18
N THR A 14 -2.77 28.97 -5.36
CA THR A 14 -4.14 29.00 -4.80
C THR A 14 -4.13 29.98 -3.63
N GLY A 15 -5.22 30.73 -3.43
CA GLY A 15 -5.34 31.85 -2.47
C GLY A 15 -5.10 31.54 -0.98
N ALA A 16 -4.57 30.36 -0.65
CA ALA A 16 -4.17 29.92 0.69
C ALA A 16 -2.66 29.96 0.94
N GLY A 17 -1.86 30.61 0.08
CA GLY A 17 -0.41 30.73 0.28
C GLY A 17 0.36 29.42 0.04
N ARG A 18 -0.14 28.56 -0.86
CA ARG A 18 0.47 27.26 -1.18
C ARG A 18 1.27 27.38 -2.47
N ALA A 19 2.51 26.91 -2.45
CA ALA A 19 3.34 26.79 -3.64
C ALA A 19 3.31 25.33 -4.14
N PHE A 20 3.16 25.18 -5.46
CA PHE A 20 3.26 23.90 -6.15
C PHE A 20 4.62 23.86 -6.83
N TYR A 21 5.37 22.80 -6.60
CA TYR A 21 6.63 22.58 -7.28
C TYR A 21 6.50 21.31 -8.11
N PRO A 22 6.40 21.40 -9.45
CA PRO A 22 6.69 20.24 -10.28
C PRO A 22 8.18 19.93 -10.09
N ALA A 23 8.48 18.72 -9.60
CA ALA A 23 9.85 18.23 -9.54
C ALA A 23 10.30 17.76 -10.93
N GLU A 24 11.62 17.67 -11.14
CA GLU A 24 12.21 17.27 -12.43
C GLU A 24 11.83 15.84 -12.84
N ASP A 25 11.45 15.00 -11.88
CA ASP A 25 11.00 13.62 -12.05
C ASP A 25 9.50 13.48 -12.36
N GLY A 26 8.77 14.60 -12.47
CA GLY A 26 7.32 14.60 -12.69
C GLY A 26 6.48 14.41 -11.42
N SER A 27 7.11 14.29 -10.25
CA SER A 27 6.38 14.31 -8.98
C SER A 27 5.86 15.71 -8.65
N THR A 28 4.76 15.76 -7.88
CA THR A 28 4.21 17.01 -7.35
C THR A 28 4.40 17.03 -5.84
N VAL A 29 5.17 18.01 -5.35
CA VAL A 29 5.48 18.16 -3.92
C VAL A 29 4.66 19.30 -3.34
N TYR A 30 3.98 19.02 -2.22
CA TYR A 30 3.26 20.00 -1.42
C TYR A 30 4.00 20.23 -0.10
N LEU A 31 4.61 21.40 0.04
CA LEU A 31 5.27 21.83 1.28
C LEU A 31 4.46 22.92 1.97
N ARG A 32 4.39 22.88 3.30
CA ARG A 32 3.94 24.04 4.07
C ARG A 32 5.10 25.03 4.21
N ALA A 33 4.79 26.32 4.04
CA ALA A 33 5.78 27.40 4.08
C ALA A 33 6.53 27.53 5.43
N GLU A 34 6.05 26.87 6.49
CA GLU A 34 6.57 26.94 7.84
C GLU A 34 7.58 25.82 8.17
N ASP A 35 7.68 24.79 7.32
CA ASP A 35 8.55 23.65 7.57
C ASP A 35 10.00 24.00 7.21
N ARG A 36 10.79 24.33 8.24
CA ARG A 36 12.22 24.61 8.13
C ARG A 36 13.01 23.31 8.27
N ASP A 37 13.93 23.13 7.32
CA ASP A 37 14.97 22.10 7.19
C ASP A 37 14.49 20.64 6.90
N PRO A 38 14.65 20.15 5.65
CA PRO A 38 14.41 18.75 5.29
C PRO A 38 15.20 17.75 6.16
N ALA A 39 16.34 18.16 6.73
CA ALA A 39 17.17 17.31 7.58
C ALA A 39 16.52 16.96 8.93
N ASP A 40 15.43 17.64 9.33
CA ASP A 40 14.73 17.42 10.60
C ASP A 40 13.52 16.47 10.48
N LEU A 41 13.27 15.91 9.28
CA LEU A 41 12.27 14.87 9.06
C LEU A 41 12.82 13.48 9.41
N ARG A 42 13.32 13.28 10.64
CA ARG A 42 13.61 11.92 11.09
C ARG A 42 12.29 11.17 11.20
N CYS A 43 12.13 10.14 10.37
CA CYS A 43 10.97 9.27 10.42
C CYS A 43 10.86 8.69 11.82
N GLN A 44 9.74 8.99 12.48
CA GLN A 44 9.38 8.33 13.72
C GLN A 44 8.62 7.06 13.36
N PRO A 45 8.83 5.96 14.08
CA PRO A 45 8.09 4.73 13.88
C PRO A 45 6.58 4.98 13.93
N MET A 46 5.84 4.38 13.01
CA MET A 46 4.40 4.29 13.17
C MET A 46 4.11 3.45 14.40
N THR A 47 3.16 3.88 15.24
CA THR A 47 2.71 3.10 16.40
C THR A 47 1.24 2.77 16.22
N PHE A 48 0.77 1.74 16.92
CA PHE A 48 -0.64 1.36 16.84
C PHE A 48 -1.58 2.51 17.22
N SER A 49 -1.26 3.29 18.25
CA SER A 49 -2.08 4.46 18.64
C SER A 49 -2.11 5.55 17.56
N ARG A 50 -1.00 5.76 16.84
CA ARG A 50 -0.94 6.69 15.69
C ARG A 50 -1.79 6.19 14.54
N LEU A 51 -1.70 4.89 14.22
CA LEU A 51 -2.51 4.24 13.20
C LEU A 51 -4.02 4.39 13.50
N ILE A 52 -4.46 4.08 14.72
CA ILE A 52 -5.86 4.26 15.13
C ILE A 52 -6.30 5.71 14.94
N THR A 53 -5.48 6.68 15.39
CA THR A 53 -5.81 8.11 15.26
C THR A 53 -5.95 8.53 13.80
N LEU A 54 -5.11 8.01 12.91
CA LEU A 54 -5.21 8.26 11.47
C LEU A 54 -6.50 7.65 10.90
N CYS A 55 -6.79 6.39 11.25
CA CYS A 55 -7.98 5.67 10.79
C CYS A 55 -9.27 6.37 11.22
N ASP A 56 -9.37 6.79 12.49
CA ASP A 56 -10.52 7.52 13.02
C ASP A 56 -10.76 8.82 12.22
N ARG A 57 -9.70 9.61 11.97
CA ARG A 57 -9.81 10.84 11.18
C ARG A 57 -10.26 10.60 9.74
N MET A 58 -9.78 9.52 9.12
CA MET A 58 -10.17 9.15 7.76
C MET A 58 -11.64 8.73 7.71
N ALA A 59 -12.07 7.88 8.64
CA ALA A 59 -13.46 7.44 8.75
C ALA A 59 -14.40 8.61 9.05
N ASP A 60 -14.06 9.49 9.99
CA ASP A 60 -14.83 10.71 10.33
C ASP A 60 -14.94 11.67 9.14
N SER A 61 -13.95 11.65 8.24
CA SER A 61 -13.94 12.45 7.02
C SER A 61 -14.63 11.77 5.84
N GLY A 62 -15.21 10.58 6.06
CA GLY A 62 -15.95 9.82 5.06
C GLY A 62 -15.07 9.27 3.94
N PHE A 63 -13.84 8.86 4.24
CA PHE A 63 -13.02 8.07 3.32
C PHE A 63 -13.26 6.59 3.53
N GLU A 64 -13.35 5.86 2.43
CA GLU A 64 -13.24 4.41 2.43
C GLU A 64 -11.80 4.04 2.05
N PHE A 65 -11.17 3.19 2.85
CA PHE A 65 -9.77 2.83 2.69
C PHE A 65 -9.50 1.42 3.17
N LEU A 66 -8.33 0.89 2.80
CA LEU A 66 -7.79 -0.39 3.27
C LEU A 66 -6.42 -0.13 3.88
N ILE A 67 -6.15 -0.71 5.04
CA ILE A 67 -4.79 -0.88 5.55
C ILE A 67 -4.21 -2.13 4.89
N ILE A 68 -3.00 -2.00 4.38
CA ILE A 68 -2.21 -3.09 3.78
C ILE A 68 -0.80 -3.07 4.41
N GLY A 69 0.15 -3.80 3.83
CA GLY A 69 1.54 -3.79 4.31
C GLY A 69 1.72 -4.51 5.66
N GLY A 70 2.74 -4.09 6.41
CA GLY A 70 3.13 -4.71 7.68
C GLY A 70 2.07 -4.55 8.79
N TRP A 71 1.44 -3.38 8.88
CA TRP A 71 0.38 -3.15 9.87
C TRP A 71 -0.83 -4.06 9.67
N ALA A 72 -1.24 -4.31 8.43
CA ALA A 72 -2.35 -5.22 8.15
C ALA A 72 -2.03 -6.67 8.55
N LEU A 73 -0.78 -7.11 8.37
CA LEU A 73 -0.31 -8.41 8.85
C LEU A 73 -0.44 -8.52 10.37
N ASP A 74 0.08 -7.53 11.11
CA ASP A 74 0.03 -7.52 12.58
C ASP A 74 -1.40 -7.46 13.12
N ILE A 75 -2.29 -6.74 12.44
CA ILE A 75 -3.72 -6.70 12.77
C ILE A 75 -4.34 -8.10 12.62
N CYS A 76 -4.05 -8.82 11.53
CA CYS A 76 -4.52 -10.19 11.32
C CYS A 76 -3.89 -11.20 12.30
N HIS A 77 -2.63 -10.99 12.64
CA HIS A 77 -1.87 -11.82 13.57
C HIS A 77 -2.31 -11.61 15.03
N GLY A 78 -2.86 -10.44 15.34
CA GLY A 78 -3.43 -10.08 16.64
C GLY A 78 -2.44 -9.45 17.62
N GLU A 79 -1.18 -9.30 17.22
CA GLU A 79 -0.11 -8.64 17.99
C GLU A 79 0.90 -7.99 17.04
N GLN A 80 1.65 -7.01 17.54
CA GLN A 80 2.70 -6.36 16.77
C GLN A 80 3.94 -7.26 16.69
N SER A 81 4.35 -7.68 15.49
CA SER A 81 5.48 -8.59 15.29
C SER A 81 6.83 -7.88 15.19
N ARG A 82 6.84 -6.63 14.73
CA ARG A 82 8.03 -5.77 14.63
C ARG A 82 7.69 -4.28 14.68
N GLU A 83 8.72 -3.45 14.72
CA GLU A 83 8.57 -2.01 14.52
C GLU A 83 8.24 -1.72 13.04
N HIS A 84 7.37 -0.74 12.81
CA HIS A 84 6.97 -0.29 11.48
C HIS A 84 7.34 1.18 11.33
N ASP A 85 8.06 1.52 10.27
CA ASP A 85 8.46 2.91 10.02
C ASP A 85 7.33 3.74 9.41
N ASP A 86 6.36 3.09 8.79
CA ASP A 86 5.29 3.68 7.99
C ASP A 86 3.92 3.02 8.20
N VAL A 87 2.95 3.47 7.40
CA VAL A 87 1.65 2.81 7.19
C VAL A 87 1.36 2.77 5.69
N ASP A 88 1.01 1.60 5.18
CA ASP A 88 0.53 1.43 3.82
C ASP A 88 -0.99 1.40 3.77
N LEU A 89 -1.57 2.23 2.92
CA LEU A 89 -3.00 2.35 2.71
C LEU A 89 -3.34 2.21 1.23
N CYS A 90 -4.57 1.79 0.96
CA CYS A 90 -5.21 1.90 -0.35
C CYS A 90 -6.48 2.77 -0.21
N ILE A 91 -6.64 3.72 -1.13
CA ILE A 91 -7.82 4.61 -1.22
C ILE A 91 -8.42 4.55 -2.61
N TRP A 92 -9.69 4.92 -2.76
CA TRP A 92 -10.26 5.10 -4.10
C TRP A 92 -9.45 6.10 -4.93
N GLY A 93 -9.02 5.69 -6.13
CA GLY A 93 -8.14 6.49 -6.98
C GLY A 93 -8.76 7.84 -7.37
N HIS A 94 -10.08 7.87 -7.59
CA HIS A 94 -10.82 9.09 -7.90
C HIS A 94 -10.95 10.06 -6.71
N GLU A 95 -10.65 9.62 -5.49
CA GLU A 95 -10.68 10.47 -4.29
C GLU A 95 -9.31 11.07 -3.95
N ARG A 96 -8.26 10.80 -4.73
CA ARG A 96 -6.88 11.18 -4.39
C ARG A 96 -6.69 12.66 -4.11
N ASP A 97 -7.25 13.54 -4.96
CA ASP A 97 -7.16 14.98 -4.74
C ASP A 97 -7.85 15.41 -3.43
N ARG A 98 -9.01 14.81 -3.11
CA ARG A 98 -9.72 15.03 -1.84
C ARG A 98 -8.91 14.51 -0.66
N PHE A 99 -8.27 13.35 -0.80
CA PHE A 99 -7.42 12.76 0.23
C PHE A 99 -6.20 13.61 0.54
N GLU A 100 -5.49 14.09 -0.48
CA GLU A 100 -4.32 14.97 -0.27
C GLU A 100 -4.71 16.30 0.38
N ALA A 101 -5.86 16.87 -0.01
CA ALA A 101 -6.42 18.04 0.67
C ALA A 101 -6.77 17.76 2.14
N PHE A 102 -7.32 16.57 2.44
CA PHE A 102 -7.57 16.10 3.81
C PHE A 102 -6.28 15.96 4.62
N LEU A 103 -5.24 15.34 4.05
CA LEU A 103 -3.94 15.16 4.72
C LEU A 103 -3.35 16.52 5.12
N LEU A 104 -3.36 17.48 4.20
CA LEU A 104 -2.86 18.83 4.45
C LEU A 104 -3.76 19.62 5.40
N GLY A 105 -5.09 19.49 5.30
CA GLY A 105 -6.03 20.30 6.08
C GLY A 105 -6.28 19.75 7.49
N VAL A 106 -6.75 18.51 7.56
CA VAL A 106 -7.27 17.86 8.77
C VAL A 106 -6.14 17.17 9.53
N CYS A 107 -5.35 16.33 8.85
CA CYS A 107 -4.21 15.65 9.50
C CYS A 107 -3.03 16.59 9.76
N ARG A 108 -3.02 17.76 9.11
CA ARG A 108 -1.95 18.75 9.16
C ARG A 108 -0.59 18.17 8.79
N CYS A 109 -0.56 17.22 7.83
CA CYS A 109 0.69 16.67 7.33
C CYS A 109 1.65 17.80 6.96
N ARG A 110 2.91 17.64 7.35
CA ARG A 110 4.00 18.58 7.04
C ARG A 110 4.25 18.60 5.53
N LYS A 111 4.26 17.40 4.96
CA LYS A 111 4.57 17.16 3.56
C LYS A 111 3.63 16.12 2.98
N VAL A 112 3.23 16.33 1.74
CA VAL A 112 2.48 15.38 0.92
C VAL A 112 3.12 15.38 -0.47
N GLU A 113 3.41 14.20 -1.00
CA GLU A 113 4.08 14.01 -2.29
C GLU A 113 3.27 13.04 -3.14
N ARG A 114 3.02 13.43 -4.39
CA ARG A 114 2.40 12.55 -5.38
C ARG A 114 3.46 12.06 -6.36
N HIS A 115 3.63 10.75 -6.42
CA HIS A 115 4.46 10.06 -7.40
C HIS A 115 3.54 9.41 -8.42
N THR A 116 3.62 9.84 -9.67
CA THR A 116 2.84 9.30 -10.78
C THR A 116 3.79 8.53 -11.69
N ILE A 117 3.45 7.29 -12.06
CA ILE A 117 4.22 6.53 -13.04
C ILE A 117 3.57 6.65 -14.43
N GLU A 118 4.27 6.18 -15.46
CA GLU A 118 3.86 6.37 -16.87
C GLU A 118 2.45 5.86 -17.19
N ASP A 119 2.01 4.78 -16.55
CA ASP A 119 0.67 4.22 -16.75
C ASP A 119 -0.46 5.04 -16.08
N GLY A 120 -0.12 6.16 -15.44
CA GLY A 120 -1.03 7.06 -14.77
C GLY A 120 -1.35 6.66 -13.32
N THR A 121 -0.89 5.50 -12.85
CA THR A 121 -1.09 5.14 -11.45
C THR A 121 -0.25 6.02 -10.53
N CYS A 122 -0.81 6.29 -9.36
CA CYS A 122 -0.29 7.29 -8.43
C CYS A 122 -0.10 6.69 -7.04
N LYS A 123 0.98 7.11 -6.38
CA LYS A 123 1.20 6.92 -4.96
C LYS A 123 1.29 8.28 -4.27
N THR A 124 0.64 8.41 -3.13
CA THR A 124 0.77 9.60 -2.28
C THR A 124 1.59 9.21 -1.05
N VAL A 125 2.74 9.85 -0.85
CA VAL A 125 3.53 9.74 0.39
C VAL A 125 3.21 10.93 1.28
N PHE A 126 3.02 10.72 2.56
CA PHE A 126 2.65 11.80 3.49
C PHE A 126 3.37 11.68 4.83
N TYR A 127 3.65 12.82 5.43
CA TYR A 127 4.41 12.93 6.68
C TYR A 127 3.57 13.64 7.73
N LEU A 128 3.23 12.93 8.80
CA LEU A 128 2.41 13.40 9.91
C LEU A 128 3.16 14.43 10.76
N PRO A 129 2.43 15.28 11.53
CA PRO A 129 3.03 16.30 12.39
C PRO A 129 4.04 15.78 13.41
N ASP A 130 3.98 14.51 13.79
CA ASP A 130 4.84 13.87 14.79
C ASP A 130 6.01 13.09 14.19
N GLY A 131 6.23 13.20 12.88
CA GLY A 131 7.34 12.58 12.16
C GLY A 131 7.06 11.17 11.65
N ALA A 132 5.92 10.55 11.98
CA ALA A 132 5.51 9.32 11.33
C ALA A 132 5.11 9.59 9.87
N HIS A 133 5.19 8.57 9.01
CA HIS A 133 4.84 8.72 7.60
C HIS A 133 3.96 7.57 7.13
N GLY A 134 3.42 7.72 5.93
CA GLY A 134 2.62 6.69 5.30
C GLY A 134 2.51 6.86 3.80
N GLU A 135 2.03 5.81 3.16
CA GLU A 135 1.86 5.71 1.72
C GLU A 135 0.40 5.36 1.41
N ALA A 136 -0.16 5.99 0.37
CA ALA A 136 -1.50 5.70 -0.12
C ALA A 136 -1.48 5.35 -1.60
N MET A 137 -1.80 4.10 -1.90
CA MET A 137 -1.99 3.54 -3.25
C MET A 137 -3.43 3.68 -3.74
N GLY A 138 -3.64 3.51 -5.04
CA GLY A 138 -4.96 3.64 -5.67
C GLY A 138 -5.77 2.34 -5.60
N ILE A 139 -7.08 2.47 -5.51
CA ILE A 139 -8.05 1.41 -5.78
C ILE A 139 -8.90 1.88 -6.95
N ARG A 140 -9.10 1.00 -7.92
CA ARG A 140 -10.14 1.17 -8.94
C ARG A 140 -11.02 -0.06 -9.07
N ALA A 141 -12.22 0.18 -9.53
CA ALA A 141 -13.19 -0.85 -9.87
C ALA A 141 -12.97 -1.33 -11.32
N GLU A 142 -12.88 -2.64 -11.52
CA GLU A 142 -12.79 -3.23 -12.86
C GLU A 142 -13.68 -4.48 -12.94
N GLY A 143 -14.85 -4.35 -13.57
CA GLY A 143 -15.86 -5.41 -13.59
C GLY A 143 -16.25 -5.87 -12.18
N SER A 144 -16.15 -7.17 -11.92
CA SER A 144 -16.41 -7.79 -10.61
C SER A 144 -15.22 -7.75 -9.64
N SER A 145 -14.12 -7.12 -10.03
CA SER A 145 -12.89 -7.02 -9.24
C SER A 145 -12.65 -5.59 -8.75
N LEU A 146 -11.81 -5.48 -7.72
CA LEU A 146 -11.06 -4.28 -7.38
C LEU A 146 -9.62 -4.49 -7.81
N VAL A 147 -8.98 -3.43 -8.26
CA VAL A 147 -7.56 -3.39 -8.60
C VAL A 147 -6.87 -2.45 -7.63
N LEU A 148 -5.95 -2.98 -6.83
CA LEU A 148 -5.06 -2.22 -5.97
C LEU A 148 -3.80 -1.89 -6.78
N GLU A 149 -3.57 -0.59 -6.97
CA GLU A 149 -2.56 -0.03 -7.85
C GLU A 149 -1.31 0.39 -7.06
N GLY A 150 -0.37 -0.54 -6.94
CA GLY A 150 0.98 -0.24 -6.46
C GLY A 150 1.88 0.32 -7.57
N ARG A 151 3.04 0.85 -7.18
CA ARG A 151 4.06 1.37 -8.12
C ARG A 151 4.61 0.28 -9.04
N ILE A 152 4.88 -0.89 -8.46
CA ILE A 152 5.54 -2.02 -9.15
C ILE A 152 4.54 -3.14 -9.46
N TRP A 153 3.45 -3.20 -8.71
CA TRP A 153 2.53 -4.33 -8.74
C TRP A 153 1.08 -3.85 -8.80
N GLU A 154 0.25 -4.62 -9.47
CA GLU A 154 -1.21 -4.52 -9.37
C GLU A 154 -1.74 -5.80 -8.73
N CYS A 155 -2.77 -5.67 -7.90
CA CYS A 155 -3.47 -6.80 -7.31
C CYS A 155 -4.96 -6.74 -7.64
N TRP A 156 -5.47 -7.78 -8.31
CA TRP A 156 -6.87 -7.96 -8.63
C TRP A 156 -7.48 -8.85 -7.57
N VAL A 157 -8.48 -8.32 -6.88
CA VAL A 157 -9.22 -9.02 -5.85
C VAL A 157 -10.70 -9.05 -6.22
N PRO A 158 -11.38 -10.20 -6.15
CA PRO A 158 -12.83 -10.24 -6.34
C PRO A 158 -13.51 -9.30 -5.34
N ARG A 159 -14.47 -8.48 -5.77
CA ARG A 159 -15.20 -7.58 -4.84
C ARG A 159 -15.86 -8.34 -3.69
N SER A 160 -16.32 -9.56 -3.94
CA SER A 160 -16.90 -10.42 -2.90
C SER A 160 -15.92 -10.80 -1.79
N ALA A 161 -14.61 -10.72 -2.04
CA ALA A 161 -13.56 -11.02 -1.07
C ALA A 161 -13.24 -9.81 -0.18
N VAL A 162 -13.75 -8.63 -0.54
CA VAL A 162 -13.53 -7.39 0.18
C VAL A 162 -14.89 -6.99 0.74
N GLY A 163 -15.17 -7.37 2.00
CA GLY A 163 -16.42 -7.06 2.70
C GLY A 163 -16.72 -5.55 2.74
N ALA A 164 -17.92 -5.14 3.13
CA ALA A 164 -18.35 -3.74 2.95
C ALA A 164 -17.94 -2.77 4.08
N PRO A 165 -17.53 -1.51 3.77
CA PRO A 165 -17.06 -1.04 2.46
C PRO A 165 -15.71 -1.65 2.09
N PHE A 166 -14.98 -2.13 3.11
CA PHE A 166 -13.76 -2.91 3.08
C PHE A 166 -13.75 -3.87 4.29
N GLY A 167 -13.05 -5.01 4.21
CA GLY A 167 -13.04 -6.03 5.28
C GLY A 167 -12.64 -5.45 6.64
N THR A 168 -13.05 -6.07 7.75
CA THR A 168 -12.68 -5.59 9.10
C THR A 168 -12.07 -6.69 9.95
N ALA A 169 -10.98 -6.36 10.64
CA ALA A 169 -10.45 -7.16 11.74
C ALA A 169 -10.55 -6.37 13.04
N VAL A 170 -10.83 -7.08 14.12
CA VAL A 170 -10.93 -6.50 15.46
C VAL A 170 -9.63 -6.73 16.20
N ILE A 171 -8.92 -5.65 16.51
CA ILE A 171 -7.74 -5.67 17.36
C ILE A 171 -7.93 -4.65 18.49
N GLY A 172 -7.72 -5.07 19.74
CA GLY A 172 -7.98 -4.22 20.90
C GLY A 172 -9.41 -3.68 20.98
N GLY A 173 -10.40 -4.44 20.49
CA GLY A 173 -11.81 -4.01 20.45
C GLY A 173 -12.15 -2.96 19.39
N ARG A 174 -11.22 -2.65 18.47
CA ARG A 174 -11.43 -1.72 17.36
C ARG A 174 -11.48 -2.47 16.03
N ALA A 175 -12.53 -2.25 15.26
CA ALA A 175 -12.62 -2.75 13.89
C ALA A 175 -11.81 -1.82 12.97
N LEU A 176 -10.80 -2.37 12.29
CA LEU A 176 -9.96 -1.66 11.34
C LEU A 176 -10.19 -2.15 9.92
N PRO A 177 -10.24 -1.24 8.93
CA PRO A 177 -10.54 -1.63 7.56
C PRO A 177 -9.29 -2.25 6.92
N ILE A 178 -9.28 -3.57 6.81
CA ILE A 178 -8.20 -4.35 6.21
C ILE A 178 -8.73 -5.17 5.05
N GLY A 179 -7.83 -5.61 4.16
CA GLY A 179 -8.18 -6.61 3.14
C GLY A 179 -8.63 -7.93 3.78
N CYS A 180 -9.19 -8.84 2.99
CA CYS A 180 -9.29 -10.22 3.45
C CYS A 180 -7.88 -10.79 3.70
N LEU A 181 -7.82 -11.82 4.55
CA LEU A 181 -6.56 -12.46 4.91
C LEU A 181 -5.79 -12.94 3.68
N GLU A 182 -6.50 -13.51 2.70
CA GLU A 182 -5.94 -14.01 1.45
C GLU A 182 -5.30 -12.91 0.64
N LEU A 183 -5.91 -11.71 0.59
CA LEU A 183 -5.34 -10.56 -0.10
C LEU A 183 -4.02 -10.16 0.54
N LEU A 184 -4.00 -10.04 1.86
CA LEU A 184 -2.81 -9.64 2.61
C LEU A 184 -1.67 -10.67 2.44
N VAL A 185 -1.97 -11.96 2.62
CA VAL A 185 -0.99 -13.03 2.44
C VAL A 185 -0.49 -13.08 0.99
N LYS A 186 -1.38 -12.96 0.00
CA LYS A 186 -1.01 -12.97 -1.43
C LYS A 186 -0.09 -11.80 -1.79
N MET A 187 -0.46 -10.60 -1.34
CA MET A 187 0.35 -9.40 -1.55
C MET A 187 1.71 -9.57 -0.91
N GLN A 188 1.78 -10.02 0.34
CA GLN A 188 3.05 -10.19 1.05
C GLN A 188 3.91 -11.29 0.43
N LEU A 189 3.35 -12.42 0.00
CA LEU A 189 4.14 -13.44 -0.71
C LEU A 189 4.74 -12.93 -2.04
N LYS A 190 4.14 -11.90 -2.67
CA LYS A 190 4.64 -11.32 -3.93
C LYS A 190 5.46 -10.05 -3.73
N TRP A 191 5.19 -9.29 -2.69
CA TRP A 191 5.72 -7.96 -2.45
C TRP A 191 6.73 -7.96 -1.29
N SER A 192 6.73 -8.94 -0.38
CA SER A 192 7.43 -8.85 0.91
C SER A 192 8.88 -8.44 0.75
N TYR A 193 9.15 -7.33 1.43
CA TYR A 193 10.43 -6.65 1.49
C TYR A 193 11.24 -7.04 2.74
N HIS A 194 10.61 -7.68 3.73
CA HIS A 194 11.21 -7.95 5.04
C HIS A 194 11.22 -9.44 5.38
N LYS A 195 12.38 -9.96 5.77
CA LYS A 195 12.57 -11.37 6.16
C LYS A 195 11.83 -11.69 7.46
N GLU A 196 11.69 -10.69 8.32
CA GLU A 196 11.03 -10.72 9.62
C GLU A 196 9.55 -11.10 9.52
N ASP A 197 8.88 -10.76 8.42
CA ASP A 197 7.46 -11.02 8.22
C ASP A 197 7.19 -12.49 7.82
N TRP A 198 8.22 -13.27 7.45
CA TRP A 198 8.05 -14.61 6.87
C TRP A 198 7.31 -15.58 7.79
N GLU A 199 7.65 -15.63 9.06
CA GLU A 199 7.01 -16.56 10.00
C GLU A 199 5.53 -16.23 10.24
N VAL A 200 5.21 -14.93 10.31
CA VAL A 200 3.83 -14.43 10.43
C VAL A 200 3.03 -14.79 9.19
N ILE A 201 3.60 -14.55 8.00
CA ILE A 201 2.96 -14.87 6.71
C ILE A 201 2.66 -16.37 6.60
N GLN A 202 3.61 -17.25 6.95
CA GLN A 202 3.39 -18.71 6.89
C GLN A 202 2.29 -19.16 7.87
N ARG A 203 2.25 -18.58 9.06
CA ARG A 203 1.19 -18.88 10.05
C ARG A 203 -0.18 -18.46 9.52
N LEU A 204 -0.28 -17.22 9.06
CA LEU A 204 -1.53 -16.67 8.51
C LEU A 204 -2.00 -17.42 7.27
N ARG A 205 -1.08 -17.84 6.40
CA ARG A 205 -1.39 -18.64 5.21
C ARG A 205 -2.13 -19.94 5.55
N GLY A 206 -1.78 -20.58 6.68
CA GLY A 206 -2.46 -21.79 7.14
C GLY A 206 -3.95 -21.60 7.45
N HIS A 207 -4.43 -20.35 7.52
CA HIS A 207 -5.82 -19.98 7.75
C HIS A 207 -6.53 -19.43 6.50
N CYS A 208 -5.84 -19.33 5.36
CA CYS A 208 -6.42 -18.83 4.12
C CYS A 208 -7.37 -19.84 3.46
N ASP A 209 -8.41 -19.32 2.81
CA ASP A 209 -9.14 -20.04 1.78
C ASP A 209 -8.27 -20.13 0.51
N GLU A 210 -7.76 -21.32 0.22
CA GLU A 210 -6.88 -21.58 -0.93
C GLU A 210 -7.55 -21.28 -2.29
N GLU A 211 -8.86 -21.47 -2.40
CA GLU A 211 -9.58 -21.16 -3.65
C GLU A 211 -9.70 -19.65 -3.85
N LEU A 212 -9.97 -18.91 -2.78
CA LEU A 212 -9.93 -17.44 -2.85
C LEU A 212 -8.51 -16.94 -3.12
N LEU A 213 -7.48 -17.50 -2.48
CA LEU A 213 -6.09 -17.12 -2.68
C LEU A 213 -5.64 -17.30 -4.14
N LYS A 214 -6.13 -18.34 -4.84
CA LYS A 214 -5.91 -18.55 -6.29
C LYS A 214 -6.61 -17.49 -7.15
N ARG A 215 -7.81 -17.06 -6.75
CA ARG A 215 -8.60 -16.05 -7.47
C ARG A 215 -8.05 -14.63 -7.32
N ILE A 216 -7.24 -14.37 -6.29
CA ILE A 216 -6.51 -13.11 -6.15
C ILE A 216 -5.29 -13.18 -7.06
N PHE A 217 -5.17 -12.23 -7.98
CA PHE A 217 -4.11 -12.19 -8.96
C PHE A 217 -3.19 -11.01 -8.70
N CYS A 218 -1.87 -11.22 -8.77
CA CYS A 218 -0.88 -10.16 -8.64
C CYS A 218 -0.03 -10.15 -9.90
N LYS A 219 0.10 -8.98 -10.54
CA LYS A 219 0.91 -8.79 -11.74
C LYS A 219 1.96 -7.74 -11.48
N GLN A 220 3.20 -8.03 -11.84
CA GLN A 220 4.23 -7.01 -11.87
C GLN A 220 3.99 -6.13 -13.10
N LYS A 221 3.99 -4.82 -12.91
CA LYS A 221 3.95 -3.86 -14.00
C LYS A 221 5.22 -3.98 -14.83
N PRO A 222 5.16 -3.75 -16.15
CA PRO A 222 6.36 -3.61 -16.96
C PRO A 222 7.27 -2.59 -16.31
N ARG A 223 8.47 -3.00 -15.89
CA ARG A 223 9.46 -2.08 -15.37
C ARG A 223 9.92 -1.22 -16.53
N ASP A 224 9.49 0.03 -16.58
CA ASP A 224 10.05 0.95 -17.54
C ASP A 224 11.53 1.19 -17.17
N ARG A 225 12.43 1.23 -18.16
CA ARG A 225 13.89 1.17 -17.92
C ARG A 225 14.41 2.27 -16.98
N LEU A 226 13.69 3.38 -16.86
CA LEU A 226 14.00 4.50 -15.97
C LEU A 226 13.81 4.14 -14.48
N THR A 227 12.74 3.42 -14.14
CA THR A 227 12.50 2.96 -12.75
C THR A 227 13.58 2.01 -12.25
N MET A 228 14.26 1.27 -13.13
CA MET A 228 15.33 0.36 -12.70
C MET A 228 16.55 1.13 -12.15
N CYS A 229 16.89 2.29 -12.71
CA CYS A 229 18.00 3.08 -12.19
C CYS A 229 17.67 3.84 -10.89
N GLU A 230 16.40 4.20 -10.69
CA GLU A 230 15.92 4.86 -9.46
C GLU A 230 15.72 3.85 -8.33
N VAL A 231 15.09 2.72 -8.61
CA VAL A 231 14.98 1.59 -7.66
C VAL A 231 16.35 1.06 -7.28
N LEU A 232 17.27 0.89 -8.25
CA LEU A 232 18.65 0.48 -7.92
C LEU A 232 19.43 1.58 -7.18
N ARG A 233 19.06 2.86 -7.26
CA ARG A 233 19.68 3.93 -6.46
C ARG A 233 19.13 3.95 -5.03
N GLU A 234 17.81 3.83 -4.87
CA GLU A 234 17.18 3.64 -3.55
C GLU A 234 17.75 2.35 -2.90
N GLU A 235 17.77 1.23 -3.62
CA GLU A 235 18.36 -0.03 -3.16
C GLU A 235 19.88 0.04 -2.96
N ALA A 236 20.63 0.85 -3.71
CA ALA A 236 22.08 1.03 -3.49
C ALA A 236 22.39 1.88 -2.25
N ASP A 237 21.54 2.85 -1.90
CA ASP A 237 21.63 3.55 -0.62
C ASP A 237 21.36 2.58 0.55
N TRP A 238 20.41 1.64 0.40
CA TRP A 238 20.21 0.54 1.36
C TRP A 238 21.35 -0.49 1.36
N ALA A 239 21.91 -0.85 0.20
CA ALA A 239 22.99 -1.84 0.07
C ALA A 239 24.37 -1.29 0.51
N SER A 240 24.48 0.03 0.71
CA SER A 240 25.64 0.66 1.34
C SER A 240 25.67 0.47 2.87
N ALA A 241 24.54 0.14 3.50
CA ALA A 241 24.55 -0.56 4.78
C ALA A 241 24.93 -2.01 4.51
N GLU A 242 26.03 -2.49 5.08
CA GLU A 242 26.60 -3.84 4.87
C GLU A 242 25.56 -4.96 5.01
N PHE A 243 24.83 -5.28 3.94
CA PHE A 243 23.86 -6.37 3.92
C PHE A 243 24.00 -7.16 2.63
N TRP A 244 24.93 -8.10 2.68
CA TRP A 244 25.16 -9.10 1.67
C TRP A 244 24.04 -10.14 1.74
N TRP A 245 23.26 -10.32 0.66
CA TRP A 245 22.41 -11.49 0.49
C TRP A 245 23.32 -12.71 0.27
N PRO A 246 23.39 -13.71 1.17
CA PRO A 246 24.23 -14.86 0.91
C PRO A 246 23.52 -15.76 -0.08
N GLU A 247 23.98 -15.75 -1.34
CA GLU A 247 23.62 -16.77 -2.36
C GLU A 247 23.78 -18.21 -1.82
N ALA A 248 24.61 -18.40 -0.79
CA ALA A 248 24.88 -19.69 -0.16
C ALA A 248 23.78 -20.19 0.81
N ALA A 249 22.79 -19.38 1.21
CA ALA A 249 21.69 -19.85 2.06
C ALA A 249 20.53 -20.48 1.26
N CYS A 250 20.56 -20.41 -0.08
CA CYS A 250 19.50 -20.91 -0.96
C CYS A 250 19.67 -22.37 -1.42
N SER A 251 20.80 -23.04 -1.14
CA SER A 251 21.04 -24.41 -1.67
C SER A 251 20.69 -25.56 -0.72
N GLU A 252 20.44 -25.32 0.57
CA GLU A 252 20.21 -26.42 1.54
C GLU A 252 18.79 -26.50 2.13
N ALA A 253 17.93 -25.51 1.89
CA ALA A 253 16.51 -25.61 2.22
C ALA A 253 15.71 -25.92 0.95
N GLY A 254 15.18 -27.14 0.81
CA GLY A 254 14.35 -27.62 -0.30
C GLY A 254 12.98 -26.92 -0.46
N GLY A 255 12.94 -25.59 -0.39
CA GLY A 255 11.72 -24.77 -0.49
C GLY A 255 11.47 -24.15 -1.87
N TRP A 256 12.40 -24.24 -2.82
CA TRP A 256 12.28 -23.58 -4.12
C TRP A 256 11.45 -24.34 -5.18
N ALA A 257 11.19 -25.64 -5.00
CA ALA A 257 10.40 -26.40 -5.97
C ALA A 257 8.93 -25.91 -6.06
N GLY A 258 8.37 -25.38 -4.96
CA GLY A 258 6.99 -24.87 -4.94
C GLY A 258 6.82 -23.45 -5.50
N TRP A 259 7.90 -22.68 -5.68
CA TRP A 259 7.84 -21.29 -6.15
C TRP A 259 7.75 -21.18 -7.68
N ALA A 260 8.46 -22.03 -8.42
CA ALA A 260 8.50 -21.99 -9.89
C ALA A 260 7.24 -22.58 -10.56
N GLU A 261 6.56 -23.54 -9.94
CA GLU A 261 5.28 -24.08 -10.45
C GLU A 261 4.16 -23.02 -10.46
N TRP A 262 4.26 -21.98 -9.62
CA TRP A 262 3.17 -21.03 -9.41
C TRP A 262 3.14 -19.85 -10.39
N GLU A 263 4.25 -19.53 -11.06
CA GLU A 263 4.27 -18.51 -12.13
C GLU A 263 3.67 -19.03 -13.44
N ALA A 264 3.64 -20.36 -13.64
CA ALA A 264 3.13 -20.96 -14.87
C ALA A 264 1.59 -20.94 -14.97
N ASP A 265 0.87 -20.94 -13.85
CA ASP A 265 -0.61 -21.04 -13.82
C ASP A 265 -1.34 -19.69 -14.11
N GLY A 266 -0.62 -18.57 -14.17
CA GLY A 266 -1.21 -17.24 -14.34
C GLY A 266 -1.45 -16.78 -15.78
N ALA A 267 -1.05 -17.55 -16.79
CA ALA A 267 -0.98 -17.08 -18.18
C ALA A 267 -2.28 -17.24 -19.01
N GLU A 268 -3.33 -17.86 -18.47
CA GLU A 268 -4.54 -18.25 -19.22
C GLU A 268 -5.79 -17.42 -18.90
N TRP A 269 -5.64 -16.12 -18.62
CA TRP A 269 -6.76 -15.18 -18.46
C TRP A 269 -6.83 -14.19 -19.62
N ALA A 270 -7.27 -14.69 -20.78
CA ALA A 270 -7.86 -13.88 -21.84
C ALA A 270 -9.13 -14.57 -22.32
N ASP A 271 -10.27 -13.87 -22.21
CA ASP A 271 -11.60 -14.26 -22.69
C ASP A 271 -12.31 -15.43 -21.99
N GLY A 272 -12.82 -15.19 -20.77
CA GLY A 272 -13.78 -16.08 -20.10
C GLY A 272 -15.12 -15.38 -19.84
N GLY A 273 -16.16 -15.78 -20.56
CA GLY A 273 -17.52 -15.23 -20.44
C GLY A 273 -18.13 -15.37 -19.03
N GLU A 274 -18.99 -14.41 -18.68
CA GLU A 274 -19.73 -14.32 -17.43
C GLU A 274 -20.48 -15.63 -17.10
N ALA A 275 -19.92 -16.43 -16.20
CA ALA A 275 -20.71 -17.38 -15.43
C ALA A 275 -21.28 -16.64 -14.21
N ALA A 276 -22.60 -16.67 -14.07
CA ALA A 276 -23.28 -16.11 -12.91
C ALA A 276 -22.73 -16.73 -11.61
N ALA A 277 -22.21 -15.89 -10.72
CA ALA A 277 -21.73 -16.32 -9.41
C ALA A 277 -22.88 -16.93 -8.59
N PRO A 278 -22.66 -18.02 -7.85
CA PRO A 278 -23.65 -18.50 -6.89
C PRO A 278 -23.91 -17.43 -5.82
N ALA A 279 -25.17 -17.29 -5.42
CA ALA A 279 -25.56 -16.42 -4.33
C ALA A 279 -24.77 -16.80 -3.06
N TYR A 280 -23.99 -15.86 -2.54
CA TYR A 280 -23.31 -16.00 -1.27
C TYR A 280 -24.37 -15.87 -0.15
N GLU A 281 -24.63 -16.96 0.58
CA GLU A 281 -25.41 -16.90 1.81
C GLU A 281 -24.57 -16.19 2.88
N GLU A 282 -25.08 -15.08 3.40
CA GLU A 282 -24.50 -14.37 4.55
C GLU A 282 -24.34 -15.35 5.71
N ARG A 283 -23.09 -15.59 6.14
CA ARG A 283 -22.85 -16.23 7.43
C ARG A 283 -23.31 -15.27 8.52
N PRO A 284 -24.16 -15.71 9.48
CA PRO A 284 -24.57 -14.86 10.58
C PRO A 284 -23.33 -14.45 11.39
N ALA A 285 -23.23 -13.15 11.69
CA ALA A 285 -22.24 -12.61 12.60
C ALA A 285 -22.36 -13.36 13.94
N THR A 286 -21.35 -14.15 14.27
CA THR A 286 -21.30 -14.85 15.56
C THR A 286 -21.19 -13.81 16.67
N GLU A 287 -22.18 -13.80 17.57
CA GLU A 287 -22.11 -13.13 18.86
C GLU A 287 -20.86 -13.61 19.61
N ALA A 288 -19.90 -12.71 19.77
CA ALA A 288 -18.77 -12.90 20.68
C ALA A 288 -18.72 -11.74 21.67
N ALA A 289 -18.64 -12.11 22.94
CA ALA A 289 -18.35 -11.30 24.13
C ALA A 289 -19.52 -10.56 24.82
N ALA A 290 -20.41 -11.35 25.43
CA ALA A 290 -20.94 -11.05 26.76
C ALA A 290 -20.49 -12.16 27.73
N ALA A 291 -19.29 -12.03 28.32
CA ALA A 291 -18.87 -12.67 29.57
C ALA A 291 -17.42 -12.25 29.89
N GLY A 292 -17.22 -11.49 30.96
CA GLY A 292 -15.91 -11.07 31.48
C GLY A 292 -15.96 -9.68 32.10
#